data_AF-W7SSA3-F1
#
_entry.id   AF-W7SSA3-F1
#
_cell.length_a   1.000
_cell.length_b   1.000
_cell.length_c   1.000
_cell.angle_alpha   90.00
_cell.angle_beta   90.00
_cell.angle_gamma   90.00
#
_symmetry.space_group_name_H-M   'P 1'
#
loop_
_entity.id
_entity.type
_entity.pdbx_description
1 polymer ?
#
loop_
_entity_poly.entity_id
_entity_poly.type
_entity_poly.pdbx_seq_one_letter_code
_entity_poly.pdbx_strand_id
1 'polypeptide(L)'
;MAQLHQQVHSATLLQNHGLRAVCGQCRSLVVTASPGSRTPLSTADPAGYSPSELATAYSLPADSRSTNTIALIGAGIDGNLAADLATYRKTFGLPACTVESGCLKLLDYTGGPQVPPQTSGQGAAVEEDVATETALDVDMASAACPSCRLMYVSVPWQDAIDDNDVSTGDFTAAVHTAIKAGANAVSISYGYTADVTNTQQFALSHKGVAITAATGDEGFNGGVHQSWPADLPGVVSVGGTTLTAPGQETAWSLAGSGCETAFPKANGQPKAVTAACNGHRAASDISADADGATGVAVYTTYAPTGDAPGNWLVVGGTSASSPYI
;
A
#
# COMPACT_ATOMS: atom_id res chain seq x y z
N MET A 1 -9.76 10.12 -21.62
CA MET A 1 -8.55 10.25 -20.78
C MET A 1 -8.47 11.60 -20.09
N ALA A 2 -8.28 12.73 -20.78
CA ALA A 2 -8.18 14.05 -20.13
C ALA A 2 -9.35 14.38 -19.16
N GLN A 3 -10.57 13.93 -19.49
CA GLN A 3 -11.73 14.10 -18.62
C GLN A 3 -11.64 13.31 -17.30
N LEU A 4 -11.19 12.04 -17.35
CA LEU A 4 -11.06 11.22 -16.13
C LEU A 4 -9.97 11.79 -15.22
N HIS A 5 -8.84 12.17 -15.79
CA HIS A 5 -7.74 12.77 -15.04
C HIS A 5 -8.13 14.12 -14.41
N GLN A 6 -8.92 14.94 -15.12
CA GLN A 6 -9.51 16.15 -14.54
C GLN A 6 -10.47 15.85 -13.38
N GLN A 7 -11.23 14.75 -13.47
CA GLN A 7 -12.12 14.32 -12.39
C GLN A 7 -11.33 13.88 -11.15
N VAL A 8 -10.21 13.19 -11.33
CA VAL A 8 -9.26 12.86 -10.25
C VAL A 8 -8.76 14.13 -9.57
N HIS A 9 -8.21 15.08 -10.33
CA HIS A 9 -7.67 16.33 -9.77
C HIS A 9 -8.69 17.21 -9.05
N SER A 10 -9.98 17.05 -9.36
CA SER A 10 -11.08 17.80 -8.75
C SER A 10 -11.86 17.00 -7.69
N ALA A 11 -11.42 15.79 -7.36
CA ALA A 11 -12.12 14.86 -6.46
C ALA A 11 -13.59 14.60 -6.88
N THR A 12 -13.87 14.58 -8.18
CA THR A 12 -15.24 14.36 -8.71
C THR A 12 -15.42 12.99 -9.38
N LEU A 13 -14.38 12.16 -9.43
CA LEU A 13 -14.41 10.85 -10.10
C LEU A 13 -15.54 9.96 -9.59
N LEU A 14 -15.72 9.87 -8.28
CA LEU A 14 -16.75 9.01 -7.66
C LEU A 14 -18.19 9.50 -7.82
N GLN A 15 -18.42 10.64 -8.50
CA GLN A 15 -19.78 11.03 -8.90
C GLN A 15 -20.35 10.07 -9.97
N ASN A 16 -19.48 9.46 -10.78
CA ASN A 16 -19.86 8.56 -11.89
C ASN A 16 -19.25 7.15 -11.76
N HIS A 17 -18.51 6.89 -10.69
CA HIS A 17 -17.75 5.66 -10.47
C HIS A 17 -17.95 5.14 -9.04
N GLY A 18 -17.66 3.86 -8.82
CA GLY A 18 -17.70 3.25 -7.49
C GLY A 18 -16.30 2.94 -6.96
N LEU A 19 -16.26 2.34 -5.76
CA LEU A 19 -15.06 1.75 -5.17
C LEU A 19 -15.33 0.28 -4.84
N ARG A 20 -14.31 -0.55 -4.95
CA ARG A 20 -14.30 -1.96 -4.51
C ARG A 20 -13.00 -2.22 -3.75
N ALA A 21 -13.08 -2.90 -2.60
CA ALA A 21 -11.90 -3.43 -1.93
C ALA A 21 -11.20 -4.46 -2.82
N VAL A 22 -9.89 -4.35 -2.94
CA VAL A 22 -9.08 -5.24 -3.77
C VAL A 22 -9.03 -6.64 -3.14
N CYS A 23 -8.74 -6.74 -1.85
CA CYS A 23 -8.70 -8.01 -1.12
C CYS A 23 -9.22 -7.85 0.32
N GLY A 24 -9.25 -8.95 1.09
CA GLY A 24 -9.83 -8.98 2.43
C GLY A 24 -8.99 -8.27 3.50
N GLN A 25 -7.66 -8.39 3.42
CA GLN A 25 -6.74 -7.87 4.44
C GLN A 25 -5.91 -6.66 3.98
N CYS A 26 -5.82 -6.39 2.69
CA CYS A 26 -5.18 -5.19 2.15
C CYS A 26 -6.09 -3.96 2.23
N ARG A 27 -5.49 -2.77 2.26
CA ARG A 27 -6.19 -1.49 2.49
C ARG A 27 -6.21 -0.63 1.22
N SER A 28 -6.53 -1.26 0.08
CA SER A 28 -6.72 -0.59 -1.20
C SER A 28 -8.13 -0.69 -1.74
N LEU A 29 -8.52 0.39 -2.41
CA LEU A 29 -9.81 0.54 -3.06
C LEU A 29 -9.60 0.87 -4.54
N VAL A 30 -10.00 -0.05 -5.42
CA VAL A 30 -9.97 0.18 -6.86
C VAL A 30 -11.24 0.90 -7.30
N VAL A 31 -11.09 1.92 -8.14
CA VAL A 31 -12.22 2.61 -8.77
C VAL A 31 -12.88 1.70 -9.79
N THR A 32 -14.21 1.65 -9.78
CA THR A 32 -15.00 0.77 -10.65
C THR A 32 -15.68 1.53 -11.79
N ALA A 33 -16.05 0.82 -12.85
CA ALA A 33 -16.59 1.40 -14.08
C ALA A 33 -17.85 2.27 -13.86
N SER A 34 -18.63 1.99 -12.82
CA SER A 34 -19.81 2.76 -12.41
C SER A 34 -20.18 2.46 -10.95
N PRO A 35 -21.03 3.26 -10.28
CA PRO A 35 -21.45 3.01 -8.91
C PRO A 35 -22.11 1.62 -8.78
N GLY A 36 -21.65 0.82 -7.81
CA GLY A 36 -22.12 -0.55 -7.58
C GLY A 36 -21.57 -1.61 -8.55
N SER A 37 -20.76 -1.23 -9.54
CA SER A 37 -20.06 -2.18 -10.41
C SER A 37 -18.97 -2.92 -9.65
N ARG A 38 -18.73 -4.20 -10.01
CA ARG A 38 -17.56 -4.98 -9.58
C ARG A 38 -16.40 -4.90 -10.56
N THR A 39 -16.61 -4.36 -11.75
CA THR A 39 -15.60 -4.24 -12.80
C THR A 39 -14.74 -3.00 -12.54
N PRO A 40 -13.41 -3.14 -12.40
CA PRO A 40 -12.51 -1.99 -12.31
C PRO A 40 -12.64 -1.04 -13.50
N LEU A 41 -12.41 0.25 -13.26
CA LEU A 41 -12.25 1.25 -14.31
C LEU A 41 -10.86 1.05 -14.94
N SER A 42 -10.81 0.28 -16.02
CA SER A 42 -9.61 0.05 -16.82
C SER A 42 -9.51 1.07 -17.97
N THR A 43 -8.31 1.58 -18.21
CA THR A 43 -8.00 2.56 -19.25
C THR A 43 -6.73 2.24 -20.01
N ALA A 44 -6.56 2.82 -21.21
CA ALA A 44 -5.39 2.60 -22.06
C ALA A 44 -4.18 3.49 -21.68
N ASP A 45 -4.45 4.66 -21.09
CA ASP A 45 -3.47 5.62 -20.60
C ASP A 45 -3.75 5.89 -19.11
N PRO A 46 -2.78 6.35 -18.30
CA PRO A 46 -3.03 6.65 -16.90
C PRO A 46 -4.06 7.77 -16.70
N ALA A 47 -4.98 7.57 -15.75
CA ALA A 47 -5.96 8.57 -15.35
C ALA A 47 -5.73 9.12 -13.93
N GLY A 48 -5.19 8.32 -13.02
CA GLY A 48 -4.87 8.76 -11.65
C GLY A 48 -3.66 9.69 -11.58
N TYR A 49 -3.31 10.14 -10.37
CA TYR A 49 -2.09 10.93 -10.17
C TYR A 49 -0.84 10.19 -10.64
N SER A 50 0.04 10.93 -11.30
CA SER A 50 1.37 10.48 -11.72
C SER A 50 2.44 10.74 -10.65
N PRO A 51 3.61 10.07 -10.74
CA PRO A 51 4.75 10.34 -9.86
C PRO A 51 5.15 11.81 -9.76
N SER A 52 5.21 12.53 -10.89
CA SER A 52 5.61 13.94 -10.91
C SER A 52 4.59 14.86 -10.26
N GLU A 53 3.31 14.53 -10.35
CA GLU A 53 2.25 15.32 -9.72
C GLU A 53 2.25 15.12 -8.21
N LEU A 54 2.41 13.87 -7.75
CA LEU A 54 2.59 13.58 -6.32
C LEU A 54 3.86 14.26 -5.77
N ALA A 55 4.99 14.14 -6.47
CA ALA A 55 6.22 14.81 -6.06
C ALA A 55 6.06 16.33 -5.98
N THR A 56 5.31 16.93 -6.91
CA THR A 56 4.99 18.37 -6.87
C THR A 56 4.10 18.71 -5.67
N ALA A 57 3.04 17.93 -5.44
CA ALA A 57 2.09 18.14 -4.35
C ALA A 57 2.76 18.06 -2.98
N TYR A 58 3.61 17.05 -2.76
CA TYR A 58 4.35 16.84 -1.50
C TYR A 58 5.70 17.55 -1.44
N SER A 59 6.02 18.38 -2.44
CA SER A 59 7.29 19.10 -2.52
C SER A 59 8.52 18.19 -2.37
N LEU A 60 8.45 16.97 -2.94
CA LEU A 60 9.56 16.04 -2.96
C LEU A 60 10.64 16.49 -3.96
N PRO A 61 11.93 16.28 -3.63
CA PRO A 61 13.00 16.62 -4.56
C PRO A 61 12.94 15.74 -5.80
N ALA A 62 12.95 16.37 -6.98
CA ALA A 62 12.93 15.68 -8.27
C ALA A 62 14.11 14.70 -8.47
N ASP A 63 15.27 15.00 -7.85
CA ASP A 63 16.49 14.22 -7.92
C ASP A 63 16.85 13.59 -6.55
N SER A 64 16.06 12.62 -6.08
CA SER A 64 16.54 11.73 -5.02
C SER A 64 17.72 10.92 -5.56
N ARG A 65 18.84 10.91 -4.82
CA ARG A 65 20.02 10.07 -5.12
C ARG A 65 20.12 8.87 -4.19
N SER A 66 19.05 8.61 -3.43
CA SER A 66 19.02 7.50 -2.49
C SER A 66 19.07 6.19 -3.26
N THR A 67 20.02 5.32 -2.90
CA THR A 67 20.06 3.94 -3.38
C THR A 67 19.64 2.96 -2.29
N ASN A 68 18.91 3.46 -1.28
CA ASN A 68 18.35 2.65 -0.22
C ASN A 68 17.34 1.64 -0.80
N THR A 69 17.10 0.57 -0.05
CA THR A 69 16.14 -0.46 -0.43
C THR A 69 14.84 -0.26 0.34
N ILE A 70 13.72 -0.15 -0.38
CA ILE A 70 12.37 -0.13 0.19
C ILE A 70 11.80 -1.53 -0.02
N ALA A 71 11.40 -2.19 1.07
CA ALA A 71 10.77 -3.51 1.01
C ALA A 71 9.25 -3.40 1.17
N LEU A 72 8.52 -4.11 0.34
CA LEU A 72 7.06 -4.11 0.35
C LEU A 72 6.63 -5.54 0.65
N ILE A 73 5.83 -5.70 1.70
CA ILE A 73 5.40 -7.02 2.19
C ILE A 73 3.96 -7.23 1.76
N GLY A 74 3.70 -8.29 1.00
CA GLY A 74 2.37 -8.61 0.51
C GLY A 74 2.10 -10.09 0.42
N ALA A 75 0.85 -10.46 0.21
CA ALA A 75 0.42 -11.84 0.12
C ALA A 75 0.31 -12.28 -1.34
N GLY A 76 0.74 -13.51 -1.63
CA GLY A 76 0.65 -14.11 -2.96
C GLY A 76 1.69 -13.57 -3.96
N ILE A 77 1.58 -14.09 -5.18
CA ILE A 77 2.52 -13.84 -6.27
C ILE A 77 1.85 -13.12 -7.43
N ASP A 78 2.36 -11.94 -7.78
CA ASP A 78 2.08 -11.30 -9.07
C ASP A 78 3.12 -11.76 -10.11
N GLY A 79 2.68 -12.60 -11.04
CA GLY A 79 3.52 -13.16 -12.09
C GLY A 79 3.98 -12.15 -13.16
N ASN A 80 3.33 -10.98 -13.25
CA ASN A 80 3.65 -9.93 -14.21
C ASN A 80 4.37 -8.72 -13.59
N LEU A 81 4.54 -8.68 -12.26
CA LEU A 81 5.05 -7.53 -11.49
C LEU A 81 6.27 -6.83 -12.13
N ALA A 82 7.29 -7.59 -12.53
CA ALA A 82 8.51 -7.01 -13.11
C ALA A 82 8.26 -6.35 -14.48
N ALA A 83 7.38 -6.92 -15.30
CA ALA A 83 7.01 -6.39 -16.60
C ALA A 83 6.06 -5.18 -16.48
N ASP A 84 5.13 -5.25 -15.53
CA ASP A 84 4.18 -4.19 -15.23
C ASP A 84 4.91 -2.97 -14.65
N LEU A 85 5.82 -3.16 -13.69
CA LEU A 85 6.68 -2.11 -13.16
C LEU A 85 7.54 -1.45 -14.27
N ALA A 86 8.07 -2.24 -15.20
CA ALA A 86 8.84 -1.70 -16.31
C ALA A 86 7.97 -0.79 -17.21
N THR A 87 6.71 -1.16 -17.41
CA THR A 87 5.73 -0.37 -18.17
C THR A 87 5.35 0.90 -17.43
N TYR A 88 5.06 0.82 -16.13
CA TYR A 88 4.79 1.96 -15.27
C TYR A 88 5.92 2.98 -15.31
N ARG A 89 7.15 2.54 -15.00
CA ARG A 89 8.33 3.40 -14.93
C ARG A 89 8.67 4.02 -16.28
N LYS A 90 8.53 3.26 -17.38
CA LYS A 90 8.70 3.80 -18.73
C LYS A 90 7.67 4.88 -19.06
N THR A 91 6.41 4.67 -18.70
CA THR A 91 5.31 5.61 -18.99
C THR A 91 5.54 6.95 -18.31
N PHE A 92 6.02 6.95 -17.07
CA PHE A 92 6.29 8.16 -16.31
C PHE A 92 7.74 8.66 -16.37
N GLY A 93 8.57 8.08 -17.25
CA GLY A 93 9.96 8.52 -17.45
C GLY A 93 10.88 8.27 -16.25
N LEU A 94 10.55 7.31 -15.38
CA LEU A 94 11.39 6.90 -14.26
C LEU A 94 12.52 5.96 -14.73
N PRO A 95 13.69 5.94 -14.07
CA PRO A 95 14.79 5.01 -14.41
C PRO A 95 14.32 3.55 -14.41
N ALA A 96 14.85 2.67 -15.26
CA ALA A 96 14.45 1.26 -15.23
C ALA A 96 14.80 0.60 -13.88
N CYS A 97 13.89 -0.22 -13.36
CA CYS A 97 14.12 -1.04 -12.17
C CYS A 97 13.74 -2.48 -12.46
N THR A 98 14.73 -3.36 -12.61
CA THR A 98 14.51 -4.75 -13.04
C THR A 98 15.20 -5.75 -12.11
N VAL A 99 14.85 -7.01 -12.25
CA VAL A 99 15.51 -8.12 -11.52
C VAL A 99 16.95 -8.29 -12.00
N GLU A 100 17.20 -8.20 -13.31
CA GLU A 100 18.53 -8.39 -13.91
C GLU A 100 19.51 -7.29 -13.48
N SER A 101 19.03 -6.06 -13.34
CA SER A 101 19.84 -4.94 -12.82
C SER A 101 20.03 -5.00 -11.29
N GLY A 102 19.31 -5.89 -10.60
CA GLY A 102 19.27 -5.98 -9.14
C GLY A 102 18.62 -4.77 -8.47
N CYS A 103 17.86 -3.97 -9.22
CA CYS A 103 17.07 -2.88 -8.68
C CYS A 103 15.81 -3.42 -8.01
N LEU A 104 15.11 -4.37 -8.66
CA LEU A 104 13.99 -5.11 -8.07
C LEU A 104 14.49 -6.46 -7.55
N LYS A 105 14.13 -6.79 -6.31
CA LYS A 105 14.31 -8.13 -5.73
C LYS A 105 12.95 -8.73 -5.40
N LEU A 106 12.79 -10.01 -5.70
CA LEU A 106 11.59 -10.77 -5.40
C LEU A 106 11.98 -11.92 -4.48
N LEU A 107 11.42 -11.96 -3.27
CA LEU A 107 11.73 -12.96 -2.26
C LEU A 107 10.44 -13.55 -1.70
N ASP A 108 10.50 -14.80 -1.22
CA ASP A 108 9.52 -15.28 -0.26
C ASP A 108 9.86 -14.80 1.16
N TYR A 109 8.90 -14.92 2.08
CA TYR A 109 9.05 -14.53 3.48
C TYR A 109 10.15 -15.29 4.26
N THR A 110 10.71 -16.36 3.70
CA THR A 110 11.87 -17.09 4.27
C THR A 110 13.22 -16.62 3.70
N GLY A 111 13.20 -15.73 2.71
CA GLY A 111 14.36 -15.17 2.01
C GLY A 111 14.81 -15.98 0.80
N GLY A 112 14.02 -16.97 0.41
CA GLY A 112 14.20 -17.78 -0.80
C GLY A 112 13.60 -17.11 -2.05
N PRO A 113 13.73 -17.75 -3.22
CA PRO A 113 13.00 -17.33 -4.40
C PRO A 113 11.50 -17.56 -4.20
N GLN A 114 10.68 -16.66 -4.75
CA GLN A 114 9.23 -16.83 -4.76
C GLN A 114 8.81 -18.16 -5.40
N VAL A 115 7.73 -18.73 -4.88
CA VAL A 115 7.08 -19.88 -5.50
C VAL A 115 6.41 -19.46 -6.82
N PRO A 116 6.16 -20.40 -7.76
CA PRO A 116 5.37 -20.09 -8.94
C PRO A 116 3.95 -19.64 -8.56
N PRO A 117 3.36 -18.68 -9.31
CA PRO A 117 1.99 -18.26 -9.07
C PRO A 117 1.00 -19.41 -9.31
N GLN A 118 -0.14 -19.32 -8.64
CA GLN A 118 -1.31 -20.15 -8.85
C GLN A 118 -1.90 -19.88 -10.24
N THR A 119 -2.24 -20.94 -10.96
CA THR A 119 -2.78 -20.84 -12.33
C THR A 119 -4.25 -21.25 -12.44
N SER A 120 -4.86 -21.67 -11.33
CA SER A 120 -6.27 -22.06 -11.28
C SER A 120 -6.82 -22.08 -9.85
N GLY A 121 -8.14 -22.11 -9.72
CA GLY A 121 -8.82 -22.25 -8.42
C GLY A 121 -8.80 -20.97 -7.58
N GLN A 122 -9.10 -21.12 -6.29
CA GLN A 122 -9.22 -19.99 -5.36
C GLN A 122 -7.92 -19.19 -5.26
N GLY A 123 -6.77 -19.86 -5.18
CA GLY A 123 -5.48 -19.19 -5.06
C GLY A 123 -5.18 -18.26 -6.24
N ALA A 124 -5.50 -18.68 -7.48
CA ALA A 124 -5.32 -17.82 -8.65
C ALA A 124 -6.23 -16.59 -8.63
N ALA A 125 -7.46 -16.73 -8.13
CA ALA A 125 -8.38 -15.59 -8.01
C ALA A 125 -7.91 -14.61 -6.94
N VAL A 126 -7.38 -15.10 -5.82
CA VAL A 126 -6.80 -14.25 -4.77
C VAL A 126 -5.53 -13.55 -5.27
N GLU A 127 -4.64 -14.28 -5.97
CA GLU A 127 -3.43 -13.70 -6.56
C GLU A 127 -3.75 -12.66 -7.64
N GLU A 128 -4.82 -12.85 -8.42
CA GLU A 128 -5.32 -11.83 -9.36
C GLU A 128 -5.75 -10.53 -8.64
N ASP A 129 -6.52 -10.66 -7.56
CA ASP A 129 -6.96 -9.50 -6.78
C ASP A 129 -5.75 -8.79 -6.13
N VAL A 130 -4.91 -9.50 -5.36
CA VAL A 130 -3.74 -8.92 -4.66
C VAL A 130 -2.63 -8.43 -5.59
N ALA A 131 -2.62 -8.81 -6.88
CA ALA A 131 -1.70 -8.21 -7.84
C ALA A 131 -1.97 -6.71 -8.05
N THR A 132 -3.22 -6.26 -7.89
CA THR A 132 -3.52 -4.82 -7.89
C THR A 132 -2.88 -4.12 -6.69
N GLU A 133 -2.92 -4.75 -5.51
CA GLU A 133 -2.25 -4.24 -4.30
C GLU A 133 -0.73 -4.23 -4.46
N THR A 134 -0.16 -5.33 -4.95
CA THR A 134 1.27 -5.47 -5.15
C THR A 134 1.80 -4.44 -6.16
N ALA A 135 1.07 -4.22 -7.25
CA ALA A 135 1.40 -3.19 -8.23
C ALA A 135 1.29 -1.79 -7.62
N LEU A 136 0.20 -1.48 -6.90
CA LEU A 136 0.02 -0.20 -6.20
C LEU A 136 1.22 0.10 -5.29
N ASP A 137 1.58 -0.87 -4.44
CA ASP A 137 2.68 -0.74 -3.49
C ASP A 137 4.00 -0.40 -4.21
N VAL A 138 4.37 -1.19 -5.22
CA VAL A 138 5.65 -1.06 -5.94
C VAL A 138 5.70 0.20 -6.81
N ASP A 139 4.56 0.59 -7.40
CA ASP A 139 4.41 1.82 -8.19
C ASP A 139 4.52 3.06 -7.29
N MET A 140 3.89 3.06 -6.11
CA MET A 140 3.97 4.18 -5.17
C MET A 140 5.35 4.34 -4.54
N ALA A 141 6.01 3.24 -4.17
CA ALA A 141 7.41 3.29 -3.73
C ALA A 141 8.34 3.78 -4.86
N SER A 142 8.06 3.39 -6.11
CA SER A 142 8.76 3.91 -7.29
C SER A 142 8.56 5.40 -7.49
N ALA A 143 7.34 5.90 -7.24
CA ALA A 143 6.98 7.30 -7.37
C ALA A 143 7.65 8.17 -6.28
N ALA A 144 7.67 7.70 -5.03
CA ALA A 144 8.27 8.40 -3.90
C ALA A 144 9.80 8.47 -4.00
N CYS A 145 10.44 7.38 -4.42
CA CYS A 145 11.89 7.31 -4.57
C CYS A 145 12.31 6.66 -5.89
N PRO A 146 12.33 7.41 -7.01
CA PRO A 146 12.68 6.88 -8.32
C PRO A 146 14.08 6.25 -8.42
N SER A 147 15.02 6.58 -7.52
CA SER A 147 16.38 6.01 -7.50
C SER A 147 16.56 4.83 -6.53
N CYS A 148 15.58 4.56 -5.68
CA CYS A 148 15.67 3.50 -4.67
C CYS A 148 15.61 2.11 -5.32
N ARG A 149 16.18 1.13 -4.62
CA ARG A 149 15.96 -0.29 -4.93
C ARG A 149 14.64 -0.73 -4.30
N LEU A 150 13.97 -1.67 -4.93
CA LEU A 150 12.70 -2.23 -4.47
C LEU A 150 12.88 -3.71 -4.14
N MET A 151 12.21 -4.15 -3.10
CA MET A 151 12.19 -5.54 -2.69
C MET A 151 10.74 -5.93 -2.39
N TYR A 152 10.16 -6.81 -3.18
CA TYR A 152 8.88 -7.41 -2.81
C TYR A 152 9.14 -8.72 -2.06
N VAL A 153 8.52 -8.89 -0.90
CA VAL A 153 8.60 -10.10 -0.08
C VAL A 153 7.21 -10.68 0.07
N SER A 154 6.96 -11.84 -0.54
CA SER A 154 5.66 -12.49 -0.53
C SER A 154 5.49 -13.43 0.66
N VAL A 155 4.34 -13.33 1.33
CA VAL A 155 3.78 -14.37 2.21
C VAL A 155 2.77 -15.23 1.43
N PRO A 156 2.31 -16.37 1.96
CA PRO A 156 1.26 -17.18 1.34
C PRO A 156 0.00 -16.38 0.95
N TRP A 157 -0.63 -16.68 -0.19
CA TRP A 157 -1.82 -15.97 -0.66
C TRP A 157 -3.00 -16.07 0.31
N GLN A 158 -3.05 -17.11 1.13
CA GLN A 158 -4.08 -17.29 2.17
C GLN A 158 -4.07 -16.13 3.18
N ASP A 159 -2.92 -15.50 3.42
CA ASP A 159 -2.83 -14.38 4.35
C ASP A 159 -3.55 -13.14 3.83
N ALA A 160 -3.90 -13.08 2.54
CA ALA A 160 -4.75 -12.02 2.00
C ALA A 160 -6.23 -12.13 2.40
N ILE A 161 -6.65 -13.28 2.92
CA ILE A 161 -8.04 -13.58 3.27
C ILE A 161 -8.21 -13.99 4.74
N ASP A 162 -7.23 -14.69 5.30
CA ASP A 162 -7.29 -15.20 6.66
C ASP A 162 -6.92 -14.09 7.66
N ASP A 163 -7.71 -13.95 8.73
CA ASP A 163 -7.41 -13.08 9.87
C ASP A 163 -7.04 -13.94 11.08
N ASN A 164 -5.75 -14.28 11.20
CA ASN A 164 -5.25 -15.16 12.27
C ASN A 164 -3.77 -14.91 12.61
N ASP A 165 -3.31 -15.59 13.67
CA ASP A 165 -1.94 -15.53 14.18
C ASP A 165 -0.88 -16.12 13.24
N VAL A 166 -1.27 -17.01 12.32
CA VAL A 166 -0.34 -17.54 11.31
C VAL A 166 0.01 -16.44 10.32
N SER A 167 -1.00 -15.72 9.81
CA SER A 167 -0.81 -14.63 8.85
C SER A 167 0.02 -13.49 9.44
N THR A 168 -0.27 -13.04 10.66
CA THR A 168 0.55 -12.00 11.32
C THR A 168 1.98 -12.49 11.62
N GLY A 169 2.14 -13.79 11.92
CA GLY A 169 3.45 -14.44 12.07
C GLY A 169 4.26 -14.45 10.78
N ASP A 170 3.64 -14.79 9.65
CA ASP A 170 4.28 -14.84 8.33
C ASP A 170 4.67 -13.43 7.85
N PHE A 171 3.81 -12.42 8.04
CA PHE A 171 4.17 -11.02 7.78
C PHE A 171 5.32 -10.53 8.67
N THR A 172 5.33 -10.91 9.96
CA THR A 172 6.44 -10.58 10.87
C THR A 172 7.75 -11.20 10.41
N ALA A 173 7.71 -12.47 9.98
CA ALA A 173 8.86 -13.15 9.41
C ALA A 173 9.34 -12.48 8.10
N ALA A 174 8.40 -12.06 7.25
CA ALA A 174 8.71 -11.33 6.01
C ALA A 174 9.43 -10.00 6.28
N VAL A 175 9.00 -9.23 7.29
CA VAL A 175 9.68 -8.00 7.71
C VAL A 175 11.12 -8.29 8.16
N HIS A 176 11.33 -9.32 8.99
CA HIS A 176 12.67 -9.72 9.41
C HIS A 176 13.54 -10.18 8.24
N THR A 177 12.97 -10.90 7.29
CA THR A 177 13.63 -11.32 6.05
C THR A 177 14.05 -10.12 5.22
N ALA A 178 13.15 -9.15 5.02
CA ALA A 178 13.44 -7.92 4.29
C ALA A 178 14.60 -7.14 4.91
N ILE A 179 14.57 -6.96 6.23
CA ILE A 179 15.62 -6.25 6.97
C ILE A 179 16.95 -6.98 6.85
N LYS A 180 16.97 -8.31 7.04
CA LYS A 180 18.17 -9.13 6.87
C LYS A 180 18.71 -9.08 5.43
N ALA A 181 17.83 -8.93 4.45
CA ALA A 181 18.17 -8.77 3.03
C ALA A 181 18.57 -7.33 2.64
N GLY A 182 18.59 -6.41 3.60
CA GLY A 182 19.13 -5.05 3.45
C GLY A 182 18.08 -3.95 3.25
N ALA A 183 16.82 -4.17 3.65
CA ALA A 183 15.80 -3.12 3.64
C ALA A 183 16.16 -1.97 4.58
N ASN A 184 15.95 -0.73 4.10
CA ASN A 184 16.10 0.51 4.86
C ASN A 184 14.73 1.07 5.29
N ALA A 185 13.68 0.73 4.55
CA ALA A 185 12.28 0.97 4.89
C ALA A 185 11.47 -0.27 4.51
N VAL A 186 10.38 -0.50 5.24
CA VAL A 186 9.42 -1.58 4.97
C VAL A 186 8.02 -0.99 5.00
N SER A 187 7.22 -1.21 3.94
CA SER A 187 5.79 -0.85 3.93
C SER A 187 4.94 -2.10 4.03
N ILE A 188 3.86 -1.99 4.81
CA ILE A 188 2.85 -3.03 4.98
C ILE A 188 1.48 -2.41 4.73
N SER A 189 0.88 -2.78 3.60
CA SER A 189 -0.43 -2.27 3.20
C SER A 189 -1.58 -3.22 3.60
N TYR A 190 -1.29 -4.14 4.53
CA TYR A 190 -2.20 -5.13 5.09
C TYR A 190 -2.49 -4.84 6.56
N GLY A 191 -3.70 -5.16 7.03
CA GLY A 191 -4.07 -5.02 8.43
C GLY A 191 -4.97 -6.14 8.92
N TYR A 192 -4.70 -6.62 10.14
CA TYR A 192 -5.33 -7.76 10.79
C TYR A 192 -5.90 -7.37 12.16
N THR A 193 -6.79 -8.20 12.71
CA THR A 193 -7.28 -8.01 14.09
C THR A 193 -6.11 -8.23 15.06
N ALA A 194 -5.77 -7.21 15.85
CA ALA A 194 -4.74 -7.39 16.86
C ALA A 194 -5.26 -8.17 18.06
N ASP A 195 -4.39 -8.99 18.64
CA ASP A 195 -4.70 -9.80 19.81
C ASP A 195 -3.49 -9.94 20.74
N VAL A 196 -3.68 -10.66 21.85
CA VAL A 196 -2.60 -10.83 22.83
C VAL A 196 -1.39 -11.62 22.32
N THR A 197 -1.44 -12.27 21.15
CA THR A 197 -0.34 -13.03 20.56
C THR A 197 0.46 -12.14 19.62
N ASN A 198 -0.21 -11.53 18.64
CA ASN A 198 0.42 -10.75 17.57
C ASN A 198 0.86 -9.33 18.01
N THR A 199 0.39 -8.89 19.18
CA THR A 199 0.78 -7.62 19.79
C THR A 199 1.90 -7.75 20.83
N GLN A 200 2.33 -8.98 21.15
CA GLN A 200 3.41 -9.16 22.12
C GLN A 200 4.72 -8.61 21.59
N GLN A 201 5.41 -7.87 22.47
CA GLN A 201 6.80 -7.44 22.31
C GLN A 201 7.13 -6.63 21.05
N PHE A 202 6.36 -5.58 20.71
CA PHE A 202 6.77 -4.59 19.71
C PHE A 202 7.40 -5.24 18.46
N ALA A 203 6.81 -6.34 17.96
CA ALA A 203 7.49 -7.31 17.08
C ALA A 203 8.10 -6.68 15.82
N LEU A 204 7.59 -5.52 15.42
CA LEU A 204 8.04 -4.73 14.28
C LEU A 204 8.77 -3.43 14.68
N SER A 205 9.41 -3.39 15.86
CA SER A 205 10.23 -2.25 16.28
C SER A 205 11.69 -2.49 15.93
N HIS A 206 12.13 -1.96 14.79
CA HIS A 206 13.52 -2.09 14.34
C HIS A 206 14.27 -0.75 14.34
N LYS A 207 15.42 -0.68 15.02
CA LYS A 207 16.25 0.54 14.98
C LYS A 207 16.88 0.71 13.60
N GLY A 208 16.78 1.91 13.04
CA GLY A 208 17.42 2.25 11.77
C GLY A 208 16.70 1.74 10.51
N VAL A 209 15.52 1.14 10.66
CA VAL A 209 14.62 0.78 9.55
C VAL A 209 13.26 1.38 9.85
N ALA A 210 12.74 2.19 8.93
CA ALA A 210 11.37 2.68 9.04
C ALA A 210 10.40 1.56 8.66
N ILE A 211 9.38 1.33 9.48
CA ILE A 211 8.30 0.40 9.15
C ILE A 211 7.02 1.22 9.11
N THR A 212 6.42 1.34 7.92
CA THR A 212 5.15 2.02 7.67
C THR A 212 4.04 0.99 7.54
N ALA A 213 2.84 1.35 8.00
CA ALA A 213 1.67 0.53 7.74
C ALA A 213 0.42 1.38 7.51
N ALA A 214 -0.39 0.94 6.55
CA ALA A 214 -1.68 1.53 6.23
C ALA A 214 -2.63 1.45 7.43
N THR A 215 -3.28 2.56 7.81
CA THR A 215 -4.20 2.58 8.96
C THR A 215 -5.55 1.93 8.70
N GLY A 216 -5.85 1.59 7.45
CA GLY A 216 -7.13 1.05 7.03
C GLY A 216 -8.07 2.08 6.42
N ASP A 217 -9.18 1.56 5.87
CA ASP A 217 -10.08 2.27 4.95
C ASP A 217 -11.54 2.26 5.45
N GLU A 218 -11.72 2.21 6.76
CA GLU A 218 -13.02 2.08 7.43
C GLU A 218 -13.34 3.29 8.35
N GLY A 219 -12.52 4.35 8.27
CA GLY A 219 -12.69 5.58 9.03
C GLY A 219 -12.29 5.48 10.50
N PHE A 220 -12.86 6.36 11.32
CA PHE A 220 -12.53 6.43 12.75
C PHE A 220 -12.88 5.12 13.49
N ASN A 221 -11.88 4.52 14.14
CA ASN A 221 -11.88 3.22 14.80
C ASN A 221 -12.33 2.05 13.92
N GLY A 222 -12.35 2.20 12.59
CA GLY A 222 -12.54 1.18 11.55
C GLY A 222 -13.22 -0.15 11.94
N GLY A 223 -14.33 -0.12 12.69
CA GLY A 223 -15.00 -1.29 13.25
C GLY A 223 -14.26 -2.06 14.36
N VAL A 224 -12.96 -1.83 14.58
CA VAL A 224 -12.12 -2.53 15.56
C VAL A 224 -11.19 -1.53 16.25
N HIS A 225 -11.17 -1.53 17.58
CA HIS A 225 -9.97 -1.12 18.29
C HIS A 225 -8.94 -2.22 18.03
N GLN A 226 -7.69 -1.87 17.71
CA GLN A 226 -6.54 -2.76 17.52
C GLN A 226 -6.37 -3.27 16.08
N SER A 227 -5.83 -2.43 15.20
CA SER A 227 -5.35 -2.85 13.87
C SER A 227 -3.85 -3.16 13.90
N TRP A 228 -3.50 -4.42 13.72
CA TRP A 228 -2.12 -4.83 13.50
C TRP A 228 -1.75 -4.67 12.02
N PRO A 229 -0.58 -4.13 11.65
CA PRO A 229 0.47 -3.63 12.52
C PRO A 229 0.44 -2.12 12.78
N ALA A 230 -0.47 -1.36 12.14
CA ALA A 230 -0.47 0.10 12.18
C ALA A 230 -0.48 0.67 13.60
N ASP A 231 -1.22 0.05 14.52
CA ASP A 231 -1.32 0.56 15.89
C ASP A 231 -0.12 0.18 16.79
N LEU A 232 0.82 -0.64 16.31
CA LEU A 232 2.03 -0.98 17.07
C LEU A 232 2.89 0.27 17.34
N PRO A 233 3.34 0.55 18.58
CA PRO A 233 4.07 1.79 18.92
C PRO A 233 5.42 2.01 18.22
N GLY A 234 5.95 0.98 17.56
CA GLY A 234 7.19 1.02 16.78
C GLY A 234 6.96 1.20 15.27
N VAL A 235 5.71 1.19 14.81
CA VAL A 235 5.31 1.32 13.41
C VAL A 235 4.77 2.73 13.18
N VAL A 236 5.20 3.35 12.07
CA VAL A 236 4.65 4.61 11.60
C VAL A 236 3.30 4.32 10.95
N SER A 237 2.21 4.75 11.57
CA SER A 237 0.89 4.55 11.00
C SER A 237 0.59 5.62 9.96
N VAL A 238 0.29 5.18 8.74
CA VAL A 238 0.08 6.05 7.58
C VAL A 238 -1.41 6.10 7.23
N GLY A 239 -2.00 7.26 7.49
CA GLY A 239 -3.39 7.57 7.17
C GLY A 239 -3.58 8.19 5.80
N GLY A 240 -4.82 8.59 5.53
CA GLY A 240 -5.25 9.00 4.20
C GLY A 240 -5.82 10.42 4.11
N THR A 241 -5.54 11.09 3.02
CA THR A 241 -6.13 12.37 2.62
C THR A 241 -6.83 12.27 1.27
N THR A 242 -7.65 13.27 0.98
CA THR A 242 -8.13 13.58 -0.38
C THR A 242 -7.26 14.71 -0.92
N LEU A 243 -6.45 14.44 -1.94
CA LEU A 243 -5.55 15.42 -2.57
C LEU A 243 -6.19 16.05 -3.81
N THR A 244 -6.57 17.32 -3.73
CA THR A 244 -7.06 18.09 -4.88
C THR A 244 -5.96 18.96 -5.48
N ALA A 245 -5.94 19.10 -6.80
CA ALA A 245 -5.01 19.99 -7.47
C ALA A 245 -5.36 21.47 -7.17
N PRO A 246 -4.36 22.35 -6.93
CA PRO A 246 -2.93 22.15 -7.12
C PRO A 246 -2.14 21.63 -5.89
N GLY A 247 -2.78 21.01 -4.89
CA GLY A 247 -2.10 20.40 -3.75
C GLY A 247 -2.77 20.66 -2.40
N GLN A 248 -4.10 20.81 -2.36
CA GLN A 248 -4.84 20.94 -1.11
C GLN A 248 -5.25 19.56 -0.62
N GLU A 249 -4.96 19.27 0.65
CA GLU A 249 -5.38 18.04 1.31
C GLU A 249 -6.49 18.30 2.33
N THR A 250 -7.48 17.42 2.32
CA THR A 250 -8.47 17.28 3.40
C THR A 250 -8.46 15.86 3.94
N ALA A 251 -8.94 15.64 5.16
CA ALA A 251 -9.05 14.29 5.70
C ALA A 251 -9.95 13.43 4.81
N TRP A 252 -9.47 12.25 4.42
CA TRP A 252 -10.29 11.28 3.71
C TRP A 252 -11.22 10.59 4.72
N SER A 253 -12.52 10.56 4.47
CA SER A 253 -13.51 10.09 5.46
C SER A 253 -13.35 8.62 5.84
N LEU A 254 -12.72 7.81 4.97
CA LEU A 254 -12.46 6.41 5.22
C LEU A 254 -11.05 6.15 5.78
N ALA A 255 -10.19 7.16 5.89
CA ALA A 255 -8.88 6.97 6.50
C ALA A 255 -8.99 6.48 7.95
N GLY A 256 -8.34 5.35 8.22
CA GLY A 256 -8.20 4.80 9.55
C GLY A 256 -7.59 5.82 10.51
N SER A 257 -8.25 6.02 11.65
CA SER A 257 -7.79 6.91 12.71
C SER A 257 -8.40 6.49 14.04
N GLY A 258 -7.80 6.86 15.15
CA GLY A 258 -8.35 6.43 16.44
C GLY A 258 -7.36 6.45 17.59
N CYS A 259 -7.83 5.94 18.72
CA CYS A 259 -7.02 5.70 19.90
C CYS A 259 -6.88 4.21 20.12
N GLU A 260 -5.64 3.71 20.16
CA GLU A 260 -5.38 2.32 20.51
C GLU A 260 -5.04 2.18 21.99
N THR A 261 -6.04 1.79 22.78
CA THR A 261 -6.01 1.79 24.24
C THR A 261 -5.22 0.64 24.87
N ALA A 262 -4.95 -0.45 24.15
CA ALA A 262 -4.08 -1.52 24.62
C ALA A 262 -2.60 -1.17 24.48
N PHE A 263 -2.24 -0.18 23.66
CA PHE A 263 -0.86 0.22 23.48
C PHE A 263 -0.49 1.52 24.20
N PRO A 264 0.77 1.62 24.66
CA PRO A 264 1.31 2.92 25.00
C PRO A 264 1.41 3.79 23.75
N LYS A 265 1.54 5.10 23.93
CA LYS A 265 1.83 6.02 22.83
C LYS A 265 3.01 5.56 21.96
N ALA A 266 2.99 5.92 20.69
CA ALA A 266 4.12 5.70 19.79
C ALA A 266 5.39 6.43 20.26
N ASN A 267 6.54 5.93 19.84
CA ASN A 267 7.83 6.56 20.12
C ASN A 267 7.86 7.99 19.56
N GLY A 268 8.09 8.98 20.42
CA GLY A 268 8.12 10.39 20.02
C GLY A 268 6.75 11.07 19.88
N GLN A 269 5.64 10.34 20.06
CA GLN A 269 4.30 10.92 19.91
C GLN A 269 4.07 12.07 20.92
N PRO A 270 3.68 13.28 20.46
CA PRO A 270 3.54 14.45 21.33
C PRO A 270 2.50 14.25 22.43
N LYS A 271 2.78 14.75 23.65
CA LYS A 271 1.86 14.65 24.78
C LYS A 271 0.47 15.24 24.45
N ALA A 272 0.44 16.35 23.72
CA ALA A 272 -0.80 17.02 23.32
C ALA A 272 -1.68 16.13 22.43
N VAL A 273 -1.08 15.34 21.53
CA VAL A 273 -1.79 14.37 20.68
C VAL A 273 -2.32 13.23 21.54
N THR A 274 -1.45 12.63 22.37
CA THR A 274 -1.83 11.48 23.22
C THR A 274 -2.85 11.84 24.29
N ALA A 275 -2.99 13.12 24.66
CA ALA A 275 -3.98 13.56 25.65
C ALA A 275 -5.41 13.27 25.20
N ALA A 276 -5.70 13.34 23.89
CA ALA A 276 -6.99 12.95 23.32
C ALA A 276 -7.25 11.44 23.44
N CYS A 277 -6.18 10.65 23.58
CA CYS A 277 -6.21 9.19 23.75
C CYS A 277 -5.82 8.75 25.18
N ASN A 278 -5.98 9.59 26.19
CA ASN A 278 -5.65 9.27 27.59
C ASN A 278 -4.20 8.75 27.81
N GLY A 279 -3.26 9.19 26.98
CA GLY A 279 -1.84 8.77 27.03
C GLY A 279 -1.50 7.54 26.19
N HIS A 280 -2.46 6.97 25.48
CA HIS A 280 -2.31 5.82 24.61
C HIS A 280 -1.91 6.19 23.18
N ARG A 281 -1.70 5.19 22.32
CA ARG A 281 -1.40 5.38 20.90
C ARG A 281 -2.55 6.12 20.22
N ALA A 282 -2.22 7.21 19.53
CA ALA A 282 -3.10 7.86 18.57
C ALA A 282 -2.68 7.50 17.14
N ALA A 283 -3.64 7.21 16.26
CA ALA A 283 -3.40 7.05 14.82
C ALA A 283 -4.20 8.11 14.04
N SER A 284 -3.73 8.57 12.88
CA SER A 284 -2.45 8.24 12.22
C SER A 284 -1.27 9.10 12.72
N ASP A 285 -0.02 8.70 12.41
CA ASP A 285 1.17 9.52 12.69
C ASP A 285 1.45 10.53 11.56
N ILE A 286 1.22 10.10 10.32
CA ILE A 286 1.38 10.89 9.09
C ILE A 286 0.32 10.45 8.07
N SER A 287 0.08 11.23 7.03
CA SER A 287 -0.88 10.88 5.98
C SER A 287 -0.41 11.39 4.63
N ALA A 288 -0.89 10.73 3.57
CA ALA A 288 -0.79 11.14 2.18
C ALA A 288 -2.08 10.74 1.46
N ASP A 289 -2.17 11.04 0.17
CA ASP A 289 -3.35 10.79 -0.65
C ASP A 289 -3.71 9.30 -0.65
N ALA A 290 -4.98 9.05 -0.38
CA ALA A 290 -5.56 7.72 -0.26
C ALA A 290 -7.00 7.69 -0.79
N ASP A 291 -7.63 8.83 -1.05
CA ASP A 291 -9.01 8.82 -1.52
C ASP A 291 -9.08 8.33 -2.97
N GLY A 292 -9.89 7.30 -3.24
CA GLY A 292 -10.11 6.81 -4.60
C GLY A 292 -10.75 7.87 -5.53
N ALA A 293 -11.38 8.92 -4.99
CA ALA A 293 -11.81 10.09 -5.78
C ALA A 293 -10.65 10.89 -6.37
N THR A 294 -9.50 10.84 -5.70
CA THR A 294 -8.23 11.46 -6.06
C THR A 294 -7.17 10.39 -6.32
N GLY A 295 -7.55 9.15 -6.65
CA GLY A 295 -6.62 8.02 -6.65
C GLY A 295 -5.43 8.13 -7.62
N VAL A 296 -4.45 7.27 -7.38
CA VAL A 296 -3.19 7.19 -8.12
C VAL A 296 -3.31 6.29 -9.35
N ALA A 297 -2.47 6.53 -10.34
CA ALA A 297 -2.38 5.65 -11.51
C ALA A 297 -1.59 4.39 -11.13
N VAL A 298 -2.16 3.21 -11.35
CA VAL A 298 -1.52 1.90 -11.11
C VAL A 298 -1.57 1.09 -12.39
N TYR A 299 -0.49 0.37 -12.71
CA TYR A 299 -0.46 -0.50 -13.87
C TYR A 299 -0.32 -1.97 -13.45
N THR A 300 -1.31 -2.79 -13.79
CA THR A 300 -1.26 -4.24 -13.59
C THR A 300 -1.98 -4.97 -14.71
N THR A 301 -1.37 -6.06 -15.18
CA THR A 301 -1.92 -6.92 -16.24
C THR A 301 -2.11 -8.36 -15.79
N TYR A 302 -1.80 -8.67 -14.53
CA TYR A 302 -1.92 -10.01 -14.01
C TYR A 302 -3.38 -10.41 -13.84
N ALA A 303 -3.83 -11.35 -14.67
CA ALA A 303 -5.20 -11.87 -14.68
C ALA A 303 -5.23 -13.37 -14.99
N PRO A 304 -4.76 -14.24 -14.07
CA PRO A 304 -4.72 -15.69 -14.28
C PRO A 304 -6.12 -16.35 -14.34
N THR A 305 -7.16 -15.68 -13.85
CA THR A 305 -8.53 -16.20 -13.80
C THR A 305 -9.51 -15.48 -14.73
N GLY A 306 -9.18 -14.28 -15.21
CA GLY A 306 -9.98 -13.50 -16.15
C GLY A 306 -9.33 -13.27 -17.53
N ASP A 307 -10.15 -13.06 -18.56
CA ASP A 307 -9.68 -12.68 -19.91
C ASP A 307 -9.47 -11.15 -20.06
N ALA A 308 -9.55 -10.37 -18.97
CA ALA A 308 -9.56 -8.90 -19.01
C ALA A 308 -8.56 -8.30 -18.00
N PRO A 309 -7.30 -8.06 -18.41
CA PRO A 309 -6.29 -7.42 -17.55
C PRO A 309 -6.69 -5.99 -17.17
N GLY A 310 -6.28 -5.54 -15.98
CA GLY A 310 -6.55 -4.20 -15.46
C GLY A 310 -5.98 -3.07 -16.32
N ASN A 311 -4.82 -3.26 -16.95
CA ASN A 311 -4.05 -2.21 -17.62
C ASN A 311 -3.83 -1.02 -16.67
N TRP A 312 -4.26 0.20 -17.05
CA TRP A 312 -4.23 1.35 -16.16
C TRP A 312 -5.50 1.43 -15.32
N LEU A 313 -5.31 1.38 -14.00
CA LEU A 313 -6.33 1.51 -12.98
C LEU A 313 -6.18 2.84 -12.24
N VAL A 314 -7.26 3.28 -11.58
CA VAL A 314 -7.23 4.31 -10.54
C VAL A 314 -7.49 3.62 -9.21
N VAL A 315 -6.54 3.75 -8.28
CA VAL A 315 -6.56 3.05 -7.00
C VAL A 315 -6.30 4.04 -5.87
N GLY A 316 -7.01 3.88 -4.77
CA GLY A 316 -6.76 4.58 -3.51
C GLY A 316 -6.67 3.57 -2.36
N GLY A 317 -7.12 3.98 -1.18
CA GLY A 317 -6.88 3.32 0.08
C GLY A 317 -5.59 3.79 0.75
N THR A 318 -5.50 3.57 2.06
CA THR A 318 -4.27 3.87 2.82
C THR A 318 -3.09 3.02 2.36
N SER A 319 -3.34 1.93 1.62
CA SER A 319 -2.34 1.21 0.81
C SER A 319 -1.63 2.08 -0.22
N ALA A 320 -2.23 3.15 -0.75
CA ALA A 320 -1.52 4.07 -1.63
C ALA A 320 -0.54 4.95 -0.84
N SER A 321 -0.98 5.40 0.35
CA SER A 321 -0.22 6.32 1.20
C SER A 321 0.97 5.66 1.90
N SER A 322 0.83 4.43 2.41
CA SER A 322 1.87 3.73 3.20
C SER A 322 3.21 3.51 2.47
N PRO A 323 3.25 3.00 1.22
CA PRO A 323 4.49 2.81 0.47
C PRO A 323 5.06 4.12 -0.10
N TYR A 324 4.27 5.20 -0.13
CA TYR A 324 4.72 6.51 -0.58
C TYR A 324 5.52 7.27 0.51
N ILE A 325 5.16 7.06 1.77
CA ILE A 325 5.82 7.60 2.97
C ILE A 325 7.07 6.80 3.31
#